data_AF-A0A9E0M2K7-F1
#
_entry.id   AF-A0A9E0M2K7-F1
#
_cell.length_a   1.000
_cell.length_b   1.000
_cell.length_c   1.000
_cell.angle_alpha   90.00
_cell.angle_beta   90.00
_cell.angle_gamma   90.00
#
_symmetry.space_group_name_H-M   'P 1'
#
loop_
_entity.id
_entity.type
_entity.pdbx_description
1 polymer ?
#
loop_
_entity_poly.entity_id
_entity_poly.type
_entity_poly.pdbx_seq_one_letter_code
_entity_poly.pdbx_strand_id
1 'polypeptide(L)'
;MATPSGDTSSCGSGTPHPRRLRVAVVTETYPPEVNGVAATISRVVAGLRQRGHDPALVRPRQGPADRASAEGGAAEMLVRGLSIPRYPELRMGLPCRRALMRHWAMQRPDVVHLVTEGPLGWSALQAAARLGLPVVSDFRTNFHAYSSHYGVAWLRRPIMGYLRHFHNRTAATMVPTDALRGELAAGGFERLRVVSRGVDTALFDPARRSEALRASWGVAPHGPVVLYVGRLALEKNLGDLLAAFEAVRGVTPGACLVLVGDGPERASLQRRCPDAVFAGVRRGGDLAAHYASADLFLFPSLTETFGNVVPEAMASGLALVAYDCAAAAQLVRHAENGLIVRSGESRGFCAAAACLAANPPAARAMGVRARATARRLDWESIVQAIETEYLVAMAKGMARDRAAELWLRRRTLPSADCHQTATRRTQTQAGTVIDETEESAQLG
;
A
#
# COMPACT_ATOMS: atom_id res chain seq x y z
N MET A 1 14.93 27.11 -65.28
CA MET A 1 14.66 27.68 -63.95
C MET A 1 13.33 27.14 -63.45
N ALA A 2 13.38 26.07 -62.65
CA ALA A 2 12.25 25.54 -61.90
C ALA A 2 12.86 24.75 -60.73
N THR A 3 12.76 25.29 -59.52
CA THR A 3 13.18 24.66 -58.27
C THR A 3 12.01 23.85 -57.69
N PRO A 4 12.19 22.58 -57.30
CA PRO A 4 11.14 21.82 -56.64
C PRO A 4 11.07 22.16 -55.14
N SER A 5 9.84 22.41 -54.70
CA SER A 5 9.41 22.62 -53.32
C SER A 5 9.54 21.34 -52.51
N GLY A 6 10.05 21.48 -51.28
CA GLY A 6 10.35 20.38 -50.37
C GLY A 6 9.13 19.69 -49.77
N ASP A 7 9.33 18.41 -49.46
CA ASP A 7 8.45 17.59 -48.65
C ASP A 7 9.31 16.95 -47.55
N THR A 8 9.51 17.69 -46.45
CA THR A 8 10.06 17.10 -45.22
C THR A 8 8.89 16.65 -44.37
N SER A 9 8.50 15.40 -44.56
CA SER A 9 7.60 14.65 -43.69
C SER A 9 8.22 14.54 -42.29
N SER A 10 7.70 15.30 -41.33
CA SER A 10 8.06 15.19 -39.92
C SER A 10 7.44 13.92 -39.34
N CYS A 11 8.28 12.90 -39.16
CA CYS A 11 7.92 11.69 -38.44
C CYS A 11 7.75 12.06 -36.96
N GLY A 12 6.50 12.26 -36.54
CA GLY A 12 6.16 12.54 -35.15
C GLY A 12 6.60 11.39 -34.25
N SER A 13 7.58 11.66 -33.38
CA SER A 13 7.99 10.78 -32.29
C SER A 13 6.88 10.74 -31.23
N GLY A 14 5.84 9.95 -31.48
CA GLY A 14 4.84 9.61 -30.47
C GLY A 14 5.47 8.69 -29.44
N THR A 15 5.61 9.15 -28.20
CA THR A 15 5.91 8.28 -27.05
C THR A 15 4.88 7.16 -27.02
N PRO A 16 5.29 5.87 -27.01
CA PRO A 16 4.35 4.75 -27.03
C PRO A 16 3.42 4.86 -25.84
N HIS A 17 2.14 5.14 -26.08
CA HIS A 17 1.13 5.14 -25.03
C HIS A 17 1.01 3.72 -24.48
N PRO A 18 1.08 3.52 -23.15
CA PRO A 18 0.91 2.21 -22.56
C PRO A 18 -0.43 1.61 -22.98
N ARG A 19 -0.45 0.30 -23.23
CA ARG A 19 -1.65 -0.44 -23.64
C ARG A 19 -2.79 -0.16 -22.65
N ARG A 20 -3.95 0.28 -23.15
CA ARG A 20 -5.17 0.41 -22.34
C ARG A 20 -5.53 -0.93 -21.70
N LEU A 21 -5.57 -0.98 -20.37
CA LEU A 21 -5.91 -2.18 -19.58
C LEU A 21 -7.35 -2.10 -19.09
N ARG A 22 -8.08 -3.21 -19.14
CA ARG A 22 -9.34 -3.41 -18.41
C ARG A 22 -9.03 -4.04 -17.06
N VAL A 23 -9.26 -3.29 -15.99
CA VAL A 23 -8.88 -3.70 -14.62
C VAL A 23 -10.15 -3.96 -13.80
N ALA A 24 -10.37 -5.19 -13.37
CA ALA A 24 -11.46 -5.46 -12.42
C ALA A 24 -10.97 -5.23 -10.99
N VAL A 25 -11.36 -4.12 -10.37
CA VAL A 25 -11.03 -3.77 -8.98
C VAL A 25 -12.13 -4.32 -8.07
N VAL A 26 -11.79 -5.25 -7.18
CA VAL A 26 -12.74 -5.91 -6.28
C VAL A 26 -12.47 -5.48 -4.86
N THR A 27 -13.45 -4.85 -4.22
CA THR A 27 -13.32 -4.29 -2.87
C THR A 27 -14.62 -4.40 -2.09
N GLU A 28 -14.52 -4.73 -0.80
CA GLU A 28 -15.65 -4.66 0.13
C GLU A 28 -15.96 -3.21 0.56
N THR A 29 -15.00 -2.30 0.38
CA THR A 29 -15.09 -0.91 0.86
C THR A 29 -14.73 0.09 -0.23
N TYR A 30 -15.54 1.13 -0.38
CA TYR A 30 -15.38 2.19 -1.36
C TYR A 30 -16.16 3.44 -0.92
N PRO A 31 -15.85 4.67 -1.39
CA PRO A 31 -16.69 5.83 -1.10
C PRO A 31 -18.17 5.56 -1.44
N PRO A 32 -19.12 6.06 -0.63
CA PRO A 32 -19.00 7.07 0.43
C PRO A 32 -18.48 6.60 1.80
N GLU A 33 -18.05 5.35 1.99
CA GLU A 33 -17.45 4.93 3.26
C GLU A 33 -16.21 5.76 3.63
N VAL A 34 -16.18 6.26 4.86
CA VAL A 34 -15.10 7.15 5.35
C VAL A 34 -14.06 6.31 6.09
N ASN A 35 -13.19 5.63 5.33
CA ASN A 35 -12.03 4.95 5.87
C ASN A 35 -10.81 5.04 4.94
N GLY A 36 -9.63 4.68 5.46
CA GLY A 36 -8.38 4.82 4.72
C GLY A 36 -8.25 3.92 3.49
N VAL A 37 -8.91 2.76 3.47
CA VAL A 37 -8.89 1.82 2.34
C VAL A 37 -9.75 2.36 1.20
N ALA A 38 -10.98 2.77 1.49
CA ALA A 38 -11.89 3.39 0.55
C ALA A 38 -11.26 4.63 -0.12
N ALA A 39 -10.65 5.52 0.68
CA ALA A 39 -9.98 6.71 0.16
C ALA A 39 -8.74 6.38 -0.71
N THR A 40 -7.98 5.34 -0.36
CA THR A 40 -6.83 4.90 -1.15
C THR A 40 -7.28 4.34 -2.49
N ILE A 41 -8.28 3.46 -2.50
CA ILE A 41 -8.74 2.81 -3.72
C ILE A 41 -9.45 3.75 -4.67
N SER A 42 -10.20 4.74 -4.17
CA SER A 42 -10.78 5.75 -5.06
C SER A 42 -9.71 6.57 -5.79
N ARG A 43 -8.60 6.89 -5.12
CA ARG A 43 -7.43 7.54 -5.74
C ARG A 43 -6.74 6.65 -6.76
N VAL A 44 -6.58 5.35 -6.47
CA VAL A 44 -6.01 4.39 -7.42
C VAL A 44 -6.90 4.25 -8.66
N VAL A 45 -8.22 4.09 -8.49
CA VAL A 45 -9.18 4.00 -9.60
C VAL A 45 -9.17 5.27 -10.44
N ALA A 46 -9.19 6.45 -9.80
CA ALA A 46 -9.11 7.72 -10.52
C ALA A 46 -7.79 7.86 -11.31
N GLY A 47 -6.67 7.51 -10.70
CA GLY A 47 -5.36 7.57 -11.36
C GLY A 47 -5.23 6.58 -12.52
N LEU A 48 -5.75 5.36 -12.39
CA LEU A 48 -5.77 4.39 -13.50
C LEU A 48 -6.52 4.96 -14.71
N ARG A 49 -7.62 5.68 -14.49
CA ARG A 49 -8.39 6.34 -15.55
C ARG A 49 -7.64 7.51 -16.17
N GLN A 50 -7.00 8.34 -15.35
CA GLN A 50 -6.17 9.45 -15.83
C GLN A 50 -5.03 8.97 -16.73
N ARG A 51 -4.52 7.74 -16.47
CA ARG A 51 -3.52 7.06 -17.31
C ARG A 51 -4.10 6.33 -18.52
N GLY A 52 -5.40 6.45 -18.78
CA GLY A 52 -6.06 5.90 -19.97
C GLY A 52 -6.55 4.45 -19.84
N HIS A 53 -6.49 3.85 -18.65
CA HIS A 53 -7.04 2.51 -18.41
C HIS A 53 -8.54 2.52 -18.11
N ASP A 54 -9.12 1.32 -18.02
CA ASP A 54 -10.55 1.06 -17.87
C ASP A 54 -10.83 0.24 -16.61
N PRO A 55 -10.80 0.87 -15.42
CA PRO A 55 -11.15 0.18 -14.20
C PRO A 55 -12.66 -0.05 -14.12
N ALA A 56 -13.04 -1.29 -13.85
CA ALA A 56 -14.38 -1.70 -13.48
C ALA A 56 -14.40 -2.13 -12.01
N LEU A 57 -15.28 -1.53 -11.22
CA LEU A 57 -15.38 -1.75 -9.78
C LEU A 57 -16.40 -2.84 -9.46
N VAL A 58 -16.04 -3.78 -8.60
CA VAL A 58 -16.97 -4.73 -7.98
C VAL A 58 -16.99 -4.48 -6.48
N ARG A 59 -18.15 -4.07 -5.96
CA ARG A 59 -18.33 -3.76 -4.53
C ARG A 59 -19.70 -4.15 -3.98
N PRO A 60 -19.85 -4.35 -2.67
CA PRO A 60 -21.15 -4.49 -2.04
C PRO A 60 -21.99 -3.23 -2.17
N ARG A 61 -23.30 -3.43 -2.20
CA ARG A 61 -24.26 -2.33 -2.05
C ARG A 61 -24.20 -1.78 -0.63
N GLN A 62 -24.07 -0.46 -0.50
CA GLN A 62 -23.90 0.22 0.80
C GLN A 62 -25.23 0.69 1.40
N GLY A 63 -26.26 0.93 0.57
CA GLY A 63 -27.61 1.27 1.02
C GLY A 63 -28.71 0.85 0.03
N PRO A 64 -30.00 0.90 0.41
CA PRO A 64 -31.10 0.46 -0.47
C PRO A 64 -31.19 1.27 -1.77
N ALA A 65 -30.89 2.56 -1.70
CA ALA A 65 -30.89 3.51 -2.80
C ALA A 65 -29.57 3.52 -3.62
N ASP A 66 -28.57 2.74 -3.21
CA ASP A 66 -27.28 2.67 -3.90
C ASP A 66 -27.45 1.94 -5.24
N ARG A 67 -27.18 2.69 -6.31
CA ARG A 67 -27.29 2.27 -7.70
C ARG A 67 -25.89 2.25 -8.29
N ALA A 68 -25.62 1.28 -9.16
CA ALA A 68 -24.39 1.29 -9.94
C ALA A 68 -24.36 2.61 -10.73
N SER A 69 -23.38 3.45 -10.43
CA SER A 69 -23.24 4.75 -11.06
C SER A 69 -22.03 4.78 -11.97
N ALA A 70 -22.20 5.34 -13.17
CA ALA A 70 -21.08 5.73 -14.01
C ALA A 70 -20.60 7.16 -13.70
N GLU A 71 -21.15 7.84 -12.68
CA GLU A 71 -20.78 9.22 -12.34
C GLU A 71 -19.37 9.31 -11.72
N GLY A 72 -18.88 8.24 -11.10
CA GLY A 72 -17.46 8.06 -10.76
C GLY A 72 -16.59 7.58 -11.94
N GLY A 73 -17.25 7.34 -13.09
CA GLY A 73 -16.77 6.94 -14.40
C GLY A 73 -15.97 5.63 -14.53
N ALA A 74 -15.89 4.84 -13.47
CA ALA A 74 -15.61 3.41 -13.57
C ALA A 74 -16.94 2.65 -13.77
N ALA A 75 -16.94 1.59 -14.57
CA ALA A 75 -18.12 0.72 -14.64
C ALA A 75 -18.29 -0.02 -13.30
N GLU A 76 -19.49 -0.03 -12.71
CA GLU A 76 -19.73 -0.65 -11.40
C GLU A 76 -20.61 -1.90 -11.48
N MET A 77 -20.19 -2.96 -10.79
CA MET A 77 -20.98 -4.15 -10.49
C MET A 77 -21.26 -4.21 -8.99
N LEU A 78 -22.51 -3.94 -8.61
CA LEU A 78 -22.95 -4.04 -7.22
C LEU A 78 -23.33 -5.47 -6.86
N VAL A 79 -22.81 -5.96 -5.73
CA VAL A 79 -23.19 -7.26 -5.16
C VAL A 79 -24.01 -7.06 -3.88
N ARG A 80 -24.76 -8.09 -3.48
CA ARG A 80 -25.44 -8.09 -2.18
C ARG A 80 -24.38 -8.12 -1.08
N GLY A 81 -24.59 -7.37 0.00
CA GLY A 81 -23.72 -7.38 1.17
C GLY A 81 -24.53 -7.52 2.46
N LEU A 82 -23.87 -7.98 3.52
CA LEU A 82 -24.38 -7.98 4.89
C LEU A 82 -23.62 -6.96 5.72
N SER A 83 -24.28 -6.34 6.71
CA SER A 83 -23.58 -5.53 7.71
C SER A 83 -22.73 -6.41 8.62
N ILE A 84 -21.55 -5.91 9.02
CA ILE A 84 -20.69 -6.60 9.97
C ILE A 84 -21.24 -6.38 11.40
N PRO A 85 -21.38 -7.43 12.24
CA PRO A 85 -21.76 -7.25 13.64
C PRO A 85 -20.83 -6.26 14.35
N ARG A 86 -21.40 -5.31 15.12
CA ARG A 86 -20.71 -4.20 15.80
C ARG A 86 -20.12 -3.10 14.89
N TYR A 87 -20.22 -3.24 13.57
CA TYR A 87 -19.80 -2.24 12.58
C TYR A 87 -20.84 -2.17 11.45
N PRO A 88 -22.07 -1.72 11.74
CA PRO A 88 -23.17 -1.73 10.78
C PRO A 88 -22.91 -0.90 9.51
N GLU A 89 -22.01 0.07 9.60
CA GLU A 89 -21.52 0.93 8.53
C GLU A 89 -20.63 0.20 7.51
N LEU A 90 -20.04 -0.93 7.90
CA LEU A 90 -19.23 -1.75 7.00
C LEU A 90 -20.07 -2.86 6.40
N ARG A 91 -19.94 -3.05 5.09
CA ARG A 91 -20.59 -4.13 4.35
C ARG A 91 -19.58 -5.19 3.95
N MET A 92 -19.97 -6.44 4.13
CA MET A 92 -19.25 -7.59 3.62
C MET A 92 -20.09 -8.21 2.50
N GLY A 93 -19.53 -8.24 1.30
CA GLY A 93 -20.12 -8.81 0.10
C GLY A 93 -20.38 -10.29 0.26
N LEU A 94 -21.57 -10.70 -0.14
CA LEU A 94 -21.95 -12.09 -0.14
C LEU A 94 -21.23 -12.83 -1.27
N PRO A 95 -20.92 -14.13 -1.08
CA PRO A 95 -20.29 -14.94 -2.12
C PRO A 95 -21.07 -14.90 -3.44
N CYS A 96 -20.42 -14.45 -4.52
CA CYS A 96 -21.07 -14.15 -5.79
C CYS A 96 -20.34 -14.73 -7.02
N ARG A 97 -19.54 -15.78 -6.82
CA ARG A 97 -18.67 -16.40 -7.84
C ARG A 97 -19.33 -16.62 -9.21
N ARG A 98 -20.56 -17.15 -9.26
CA ARG A 98 -21.29 -17.41 -10.52
C ARG A 98 -21.69 -16.13 -11.25
N ALA A 99 -21.98 -15.06 -10.52
CA ALA A 99 -22.28 -13.76 -11.12
C ALA A 99 -21.01 -13.14 -11.70
N LEU A 100 -19.90 -13.19 -10.96
CA LEU A 100 -18.59 -12.74 -11.44
C LEU A 100 -18.13 -13.49 -12.69
N MET A 101 -18.24 -14.82 -12.71
CA MET A 101 -17.88 -15.60 -13.91
C MET A 101 -18.71 -15.21 -15.13
N ARG A 102 -20.03 -15.02 -14.99
CA ARG A 102 -20.88 -14.58 -16.10
C ARG A 102 -20.50 -13.20 -16.57
N HIS A 103 -20.32 -12.26 -15.64
CA HIS A 103 -19.94 -10.89 -15.94
C HIS A 103 -18.59 -10.82 -16.67
N TRP A 104 -17.56 -11.50 -16.15
CA TRP A 104 -16.22 -11.51 -16.76
C TRP A 104 -16.11 -12.38 -18.01
N ALA A 105 -17.05 -13.28 -18.28
CA ALA A 105 -17.14 -13.94 -19.58
C ALA A 105 -17.63 -12.99 -20.69
N MET A 106 -18.54 -12.06 -20.35
CA MET A 106 -19.04 -11.04 -21.28
C MET A 106 -18.09 -9.83 -21.39
N GLN A 107 -17.52 -9.41 -20.26
CA GLN A 107 -16.61 -8.26 -20.15
C GLN A 107 -15.33 -8.72 -19.48
N ARG A 108 -14.45 -9.36 -20.25
CA ARG A 108 -13.22 -9.97 -19.72
C ARG A 108 -12.20 -8.88 -19.32
N PRO A 109 -11.81 -8.80 -18.04
CA PRO A 109 -10.72 -7.92 -17.64
C PRO A 109 -9.39 -8.49 -18.11
N ASP A 110 -8.40 -7.63 -18.29
CA ASP A 110 -7.01 -8.02 -18.53
C ASP A 110 -6.33 -8.47 -17.23
N VAL A 111 -6.72 -7.88 -16.09
CA VAL A 111 -6.22 -8.20 -14.76
C VAL A 111 -7.30 -7.96 -13.69
N VAL A 112 -7.28 -8.77 -12.63
CA VAL A 112 -8.13 -8.61 -11.44
C VAL A 112 -7.29 -8.09 -10.27
N HIS A 113 -7.70 -6.98 -9.67
CA HIS A 113 -7.08 -6.39 -8.48
C HIS A 113 -7.99 -6.61 -7.26
N LEU A 114 -7.55 -7.48 -6.35
CA LEU A 114 -8.27 -7.79 -5.11
C LEU A 114 -7.79 -6.88 -3.98
N VAL A 115 -8.64 -5.97 -3.54
CA VAL A 115 -8.32 -5.00 -2.47
C VAL A 115 -8.53 -5.58 -1.08
N THR A 116 -9.52 -6.44 -0.94
CA THR A 116 -10.01 -6.95 0.34
C THR A 116 -10.18 -8.46 0.28
N GLU A 117 -9.84 -9.14 1.37
CA GLU A 117 -9.74 -10.59 1.48
C GLU A 117 -11.04 -11.25 1.98
N GLY A 118 -12.16 -10.52 1.97
CA GLY A 118 -13.47 -11.00 2.39
C GLY A 118 -14.10 -12.04 1.45
N PRO A 119 -15.36 -12.46 1.71
CA PRO A 119 -16.07 -13.44 0.89
C PRO A 119 -16.26 -13.03 -0.57
N LEU A 120 -16.37 -11.71 -0.85
CA LEU A 120 -16.35 -11.19 -2.22
C LEU A 120 -14.99 -11.41 -2.87
N GLY A 121 -13.91 -11.05 -2.17
CA GLY A 121 -12.53 -11.26 -2.63
C GLY A 121 -12.25 -12.74 -2.94
N TRP A 122 -12.72 -13.65 -2.08
CA TRP A 122 -12.59 -15.08 -2.29
C TRP A 122 -13.39 -15.57 -3.51
N SER A 123 -14.59 -15.05 -3.70
CA SER A 123 -15.43 -15.34 -4.87
C SER A 123 -14.77 -14.87 -6.16
N ALA A 124 -14.16 -13.68 -6.13
CA ALA A 124 -13.41 -13.11 -7.24
C ALA A 124 -12.16 -13.91 -7.59
N LEU A 125 -11.36 -14.29 -6.59
CA LEU A 125 -10.19 -15.14 -6.78
C LEU A 125 -10.56 -16.47 -7.45
N GLN A 126 -11.62 -17.13 -7.00
CA GLN A 126 -12.09 -18.38 -7.59
C GLN A 126 -12.68 -18.23 -9.01
N ALA A 127 -13.33 -17.09 -9.29
CA ALA A 127 -13.85 -16.80 -10.63
C ALA A 127 -12.70 -16.50 -11.61
N ALA A 128 -11.71 -15.72 -11.17
CA ALA A 128 -10.53 -15.37 -11.95
C ALA A 128 -9.68 -16.61 -12.29
N ALA A 129 -9.44 -17.47 -11.29
CA ALA A 129 -8.72 -18.73 -11.49
C ALA A 129 -9.40 -19.64 -12.54
N ARG A 130 -10.74 -19.70 -12.55
CA ARG A 130 -11.48 -20.50 -13.55
C ARG A 130 -11.47 -19.89 -14.95
N LEU A 131 -11.28 -18.58 -15.08
CA LEU A 131 -11.24 -17.87 -16.36
C LEU A 131 -9.81 -17.61 -16.86
N GLY A 132 -8.80 -18.14 -16.15
CA GLY A 132 -7.39 -17.91 -16.47
C GLY A 132 -6.98 -16.44 -16.40
N LEU A 133 -7.61 -15.66 -15.51
CA LEU A 133 -7.32 -14.24 -15.35
C LEU A 133 -6.16 -14.02 -14.38
N PRO A 134 -5.17 -13.15 -14.70
CA PRO A 134 -4.13 -12.80 -13.75
C PRO A 134 -4.73 -11.98 -12.61
N VAL A 135 -4.28 -12.28 -11.39
CA VAL A 135 -4.79 -11.67 -10.16
C VAL A 135 -3.64 -11.06 -9.37
N VAL A 136 -3.79 -9.82 -8.95
CA VAL A 136 -2.95 -9.21 -7.92
C VAL A 136 -3.81 -8.84 -6.71
N SER A 137 -3.22 -8.85 -5.52
CA SER A 137 -3.94 -8.52 -4.28
C SER A 137 -3.21 -7.49 -3.45
N ASP A 138 -3.95 -6.64 -2.73
CA ASP A 138 -3.41 -5.75 -1.71
C ASP A 138 -3.49 -6.40 -0.33
N PHE A 139 -2.44 -6.21 0.47
CA PHE A 139 -2.45 -6.56 1.89
C PHE A 139 -2.66 -5.29 2.72
N ARG A 140 -3.86 -5.11 3.31
CA ARG A 140 -4.21 -3.87 4.05
C ARG A 140 -4.68 -4.08 5.48
N THR A 141 -4.72 -5.31 5.98
CA THR A 141 -5.17 -5.63 7.34
C THR A 141 -4.17 -5.13 8.40
N ASN A 142 -4.64 -4.43 9.43
CA ASN A 142 -3.83 -4.10 10.62
C ASN A 142 -3.90 -5.23 11.66
N PHE A 143 -3.03 -6.22 11.60
CA PHE A 143 -3.12 -7.35 12.52
C PHE A 143 -2.98 -7.00 14.00
N HIS A 144 -2.13 -6.02 14.34
CA HIS A 144 -1.93 -5.58 15.72
C HIS A 144 -3.21 -4.97 16.32
N ALA A 145 -3.98 -4.23 15.51
CA ALA A 145 -5.29 -3.73 15.91
C ALA A 145 -6.33 -4.86 15.98
N TYR A 146 -6.32 -5.81 15.03
CA TYR A 146 -7.28 -6.92 15.01
C TYR A 146 -7.12 -7.88 16.20
N SER A 147 -5.91 -8.21 16.63
CA SER A 147 -5.71 -9.13 17.75
C SER A 147 -6.04 -8.52 19.11
N SER A 148 -5.79 -7.23 19.30
CA SER A 148 -6.03 -6.51 20.56
C SER A 148 -7.50 -6.13 20.74
N HIS A 149 -8.19 -5.66 19.69
CA HIS A 149 -9.59 -5.24 19.78
C HIS A 149 -10.60 -6.40 19.83
N TYR A 150 -10.32 -7.53 19.18
CA TYR A 150 -11.29 -8.63 19.15
C TYR A 150 -11.18 -9.58 20.35
N GLY A 151 -10.13 -9.47 21.19
CA GLY A 151 -9.99 -10.29 22.39
C GLY A 151 -9.84 -11.79 22.14
N VAL A 152 -9.62 -12.18 20.88
CA VAL A 152 -9.62 -13.59 20.45
C VAL A 152 -8.26 -13.97 19.88
N ALA A 153 -7.23 -14.03 20.74
CA ALA A 153 -5.88 -14.42 20.35
C ALA A 153 -5.84 -15.79 19.61
N TRP A 154 -6.79 -16.69 19.91
CA TRP A 154 -6.89 -18.00 19.26
C TRP A 154 -7.35 -17.94 17.79
N LEU A 155 -8.04 -16.88 17.36
CA LEU A 155 -8.42 -16.69 15.95
C LEU A 155 -7.27 -16.19 15.07
N ARG A 156 -6.15 -15.74 15.65
CA ARG A 156 -5.02 -15.22 14.88
C ARG A 156 -4.47 -16.27 13.90
N ARG A 157 -4.19 -17.49 14.38
CA ARG A 157 -3.60 -18.57 13.56
C ARG A 157 -4.50 -18.99 12.37
N PRO A 158 -5.80 -19.28 12.55
CA PRO A 158 -6.65 -19.64 11.42
C PRO A 158 -6.82 -18.48 10.42
N ILE A 159 -6.94 -17.23 10.90
CA ILE A 159 -7.00 -16.06 10.02
C ILE A 159 -5.71 -15.91 9.20
N MET A 160 -4.53 -16.06 9.82
CA MET A 160 -3.26 -16.04 9.09
C MET A 160 -3.17 -17.17 8.06
N GLY A 161 -3.64 -18.36 8.42
CA GLY A 161 -3.70 -19.51 7.50
C GLY A 161 -4.56 -19.21 6.27
N TYR A 162 -5.75 -18.62 6.48
CA TYR A 162 -6.63 -18.19 5.40
C TYR A 162 -5.99 -17.10 4.52
N LEU A 163 -5.44 -16.04 5.13
CA LEU A 163 -4.84 -14.93 4.38
C LEU A 163 -3.63 -15.39 3.59
N ARG A 164 -2.75 -16.21 4.18
CA ARG A 164 -1.63 -16.83 3.45
C ARG A 164 -2.13 -17.65 2.28
N HIS A 165 -3.16 -18.47 2.48
CA HIS A 165 -3.75 -19.29 1.43
C HIS A 165 -4.37 -18.46 0.29
N PHE A 166 -5.00 -17.33 0.63
CA PHE A 166 -5.58 -16.36 -0.29
C PHE A 166 -4.49 -15.67 -1.13
N HIS A 167 -3.53 -15.04 -0.48
CA HIS A 167 -2.47 -14.28 -1.13
C HIS A 167 -1.50 -15.18 -1.91
N ASN A 168 -1.22 -16.38 -1.42
CA ASN A 168 -0.39 -17.35 -2.15
C ASN A 168 -1.11 -17.94 -3.40
N ARG A 169 -2.32 -17.48 -3.76
CA ARG A 169 -2.98 -17.78 -5.04
C ARG A 169 -2.95 -16.64 -6.04
N THR A 170 -2.47 -15.47 -5.65
CA THR A 170 -2.32 -14.32 -6.56
C THR A 170 -0.92 -14.29 -7.17
N ALA A 171 -0.78 -13.64 -8.32
CA ALA A 171 0.49 -13.48 -9.02
C ALA A 171 1.46 -12.55 -8.29
N ALA A 172 0.92 -11.60 -7.53
CA ALA A 172 1.64 -10.71 -6.64
C ALA A 172 0.73 -10.24 -5.49
N THR A 173 1.32 -10.06 -4.31
CA THR A 173 0.67 -9.43 -3.16
C THR A 173 1.39 -8.13 -2.83
N MET A 174 0.72 -7.00 -3.06
CA MET A 174 1.22 -5.67 -2.80
C MET A 174 1.11 -5.35 -1.30
N VAL A 175 2.24 -4.94 -0.71
CA VAL A 175 2.37 -4.57 0.70
C VAL A 175 2.94 -3.15 0.81
N PRO A 176 2.52 -2.35 1.80
CA PRO A 176 2.90 -0.93 1.86
C PRO A 176 4.34 -0.65 2.32
N THR A 177 5.01 -1.60 2.99
CA THR A 177 6.35 -1.41 3.56
C THR A 177 7.22 -2.66 3.46
N ASP A 178 8.55 -2.48 3.46
CA ASP A 178 9.53 -3.55 3.54
C ASP A 178 9.45 -4.32 4.87
N ALA A 179 9.13 -3.63 5.97
CA ALA A 179 8.93 -4.25 7.27
C ALA A 179 7.79 -5.29 7.24
N LEU A 180 6.63 -4.90 6.71
CA LEU A 180 5.49 -5.80 6.55
C LEU A 180 5.79 -6.91 5.53
N ARG A 181 6.55 -6.61 4.48
CA ARG A 181 7.06 -7.66 3.56
C ARG A 181 7.86 -8.71 4.33
N GLY A 182 8.80 -8.29 5.18
CA GLY A 182 9.62 -9.19 5.99
C GLY A 182 8.79 -10.05 6.94
N GLU A 183 7.84 -9.43 7.66
CA GLU A 183 6.93 -10.13 8.58
C GLU A 183 6.09 -11.18 7.85
N LEU A 184 5.46 -10.81 6.73
CA LEU A 184 4.63 -11.73 5.96
C LEU A 184 5.47 -12.84 5.30
N ALA A 185 6.67 -12.53 4.82
CA ALA A 185 7.59 -13.53 4.28
C ALA A 185 7.95 -14.58 5.34
N ALA A 186 8.28 -14.14 6.56
CA ALA A 186 8.50 -15.04 7.71
C ALA A 186 7.25 -15.85 8.07
N GLY A 187 6.05 -15.31 7.82
CA GLY A 187 4.76 -16.00 7.97
C GLY A 187 4.41 -16.98 6.84
N GLY A 188 5.27 -17.13 5.81
CA GLY A 188 5.09 -18.03 4.68
C GLY A 188 4.28 -17.43 3.51
N PHE A 189 4.13 -16.11 3.46
CA PHE A 189 3.52 -15.45 2.30
C PHE A 189 4.55 -15.32 1.17
N GLU A 190 4.08 -15.54 -0.05
CA GLU A 190 4.91 -15.57 -1.25
C GLU A 190 4.59 -14.41 -2.19
N ARG A 191 5.53 -14.10 -3.11
CA ARG A 191 5.35 -13.11 -4.19
C ARG A 191 4.92 -11.72 -3.69
N LEU A 192 5.48 -11.33 -2.56
CA LEU A 192 5.25 -10.03 -1.95
C LEU A 192 5.98 -8.93 -2.76
N ARG A 193 5.32 -7.78 -2.92
CA ARG A 193 5.81 -6.62 -3.68
C ARG A 193 5.56 -5.35 -2.88
N VAL A 194 6.59 -4.54 -2.67
CA VAL A 194 6.42 -3.30 -1.90
C VAL A 194 5.86 -2.24 -2.83
N VAL A 195 4.63 -1.82 -2.57
CA VAL A 195 3.98 -0.69 -3.23
C VAL A 195 3.48 0.21 -2.12
N SER A 196 4.16 1.35 -1.94
CA SER A 196 3.83 2.34 -0.91
C SER A 196 2.43 2.92 -1.12
N ARG A 197 1.92 3.68 -0.15
CA ARG A 197 0.71 4.49 -0.32
C ARG A 197 1.06 5.88 -0.81
N GLY A 198 0.09 6.48 -1.50
CA GLY A 198 0.21 7.82 -2.04
C GLY A 198 -0.13 8.90 -1.03
N VAL A 199 0.42 10.08 -1.24
CA VAL A 199 0.05 11.34 -0.57
C VAL A 199 -0.34 12.36 -1.63
N ASP A 200 -1.36 13.17 -1.32
CA ASP A 200 -1.76 14.27 -2.19
C ASP A 200 -0.83 15.47 -1.96
N THR A 201 0.26 15.52 -2.73
CA THR A 201 1.34 16.50 -2.58
C THR A 201 0.95 17.93 -2.98
N ALA A 202 -0.17 18.08 -3.71
CA ALA A 202 -0.77 19.36 -4.05
C ALA A 202 -1.72 19.86 -2.95
N LEU A 203 -2.40 18.93 -2.27
CA LEU A 203 -3.17 19.24 -1.08
C LEU A 203 -2.27 19.53 0.12
N PHE A 204 -1.32 18.66 0.44
CA PHE A 204 -0.39 18.83 1.56
C PHE A 204 0.84 19.63 1.11
N ASP A 205 0.73 20.95 1.25
CA ASP A 205 1.71 21.92 0.76
C ASP A 205 2.05 22.97 1.82
N PRO A 206 3.33 23.29 2.07
CA PRO A 206 3.75 24.38 2.96
C PRO A 206 3.10 25.73 2.63
N ALA A 207 2.74 25.98 1.36
CA ALA A 207 2.08 27.21 0.94
C ALA A 207 0.69 27.40 1.56
N ARG A 208 0.12 26.38 2.20
CA ARG A 208 -1.15 26.47 2.95
C ARG A 208 -1.00 26.98 4.37
N ARG A 209 0.19 27.41 4.78
CA ARG A 209 0.42 28.02 6.09
C ARG A 209 -0.54 29.20 6.29
N SER A 210 -1.18 29.25 7.46
CA SER A 210 -2.14 30.29 7.80
C SER A 210 -1.78 30.94 9.13
N GLU A 211 -1.39 32.22 9.07
CA GLU A 211 -1.11 33.01 10.28
C GLU A 211 -2.38 33.27 11.09
N ALA A 212 -3.55 33.36 10.44
CA ALA A 212 -4.83 33.46 11.13
C ALA A 212 -5.13 32.18 11.94
N LEU A 213 -4.81 31.01 11.40
CA LEU A 213 -4.96 29.74 12.12
C LEU A 213 -4.01 29.67 13.32
N ARG A 214 -2.76 30.10 13.15
CA ARG A 214 -1.79 30.17 14.25
C ARG A 214 -2.20 31.14 15.35
N ALA A 215 -2.75 32.30 14.98
CA ALA A 215 -3.32 33.25 15.93
C ALA A 215 -4.50 32.66 16.71
N SER A 216 -5.36 31.85 16.06
CA SER A 216 -6.48 31.17 16.72
C SER A 216 -6.04 30.14 17.78
N TRP A 217 -4.80 29.66 17.68
CA TRP A 217 -4.18 28.77 18.68
C TRP A 217 -3.53 29.53 19.84
N GLY A 218 -3.58 30.87 19.84
CA GLY A 218 -2.93 31.71 20.84
C GLY A 218 -1.40 31.75 20.72
N VAL A 219 -0.86 31.37 19.56
CA VAL A 219 0.58 31.30 19.34
C VAL A 219 1.10 32.64 18.85
N ALA A 220 2.25 33.09 19.38
CA ALA A 220 2.93 34.28 18.88
C ALA A 220 3.29 34.14 17.38
N PRO A 221 3.50 35.24 16.63
CA PRO A 221 3.78 35.22 15.18
C PRO A 221 4.91 34.26 14.75
N HIS A 222 5.85 33.96 15.65
CA HIS A 222 6.94 32.98 15.43
C HIS A 222 7.05 31.93 16.54
N GLY A 223 6.00 31.77 17.36
CA GLY A 223 5.98 30.76 18.41
C GLY A 223 5.99 29.34 17.82
N PRO A 224 6.73 28.39 18.41
CA PRO A 224 6.86 27.06 17.84
C PRO A 224 5.59 26.24 18.06
N VAL A 225 5.11 25.60 17.01
CA VAL A 225 3.95 24.72 17.03
C VAL A 225 4.37 23.28 16.83
N VAL A 226 4.07 22.46 17.83
CA VAL A 226 4.20 21.01 17.79
C VAL A 226 2.86 20.41 17.41
N LEU A 227 2.83 19.63 16.34
CA LEU A 227 1.61 19.02 15.83
C LEU A 227 1.59 17.52 16.07
N TYR A 228 0.43 17.03 16.49
CA TYR A 228 0.04 15.63 16.40
C TYR A 228 -1.23 15.51 15.56
N VAL A 229 -1.26 14.54 14.64
CA VAL A 229 -2.44 14.20 13.86
C VAL A 229 -2.71 12.70 13.99
N GLY A 230 -3.93 12.35 14.40
CA GLY A 230 -4.34 10.96 14.50
C GLY A 230 -5.47 10.74 15.49
N ARG A 231 -5.93 9.49 15.60
CA ARG A 231 -6.89 9.11 16.63
C ARG A 231 -6.28 9.32 18.02
N LEU A 232 -7.06 9.84 18.96
CA LEU A 232 -6.64 10.00 20.36
C LEU A 232 -6.97 8.72 21.12
N ALA A 233 -6.14 7.69 20.97
CA ALA A 233 -6.37 6.38 21.55
C ALA A 233 -5.08 5.78 22.13
N LEU A 234 -5.23 4.82 23.05
CA LEU A 234 -4.14 4.24 23.84
C LEU A 234 -3.03 3.64 22.96
N GLU A 235 -3.39 3.00 21.84
CA GLU A 235 -2.44 2.39 20.91
C GLU A 235 -1.51 3.40 20.22
N LYS A 236 -1.83 4.70 20.29
CA LYS A 236 -1.03 5.78 19.72
C LYS A 236 0.06 6.31 20.65
N ASN A 237 0.18 5.74 21.85
CA ASN A 237 1.25 6.03 22.80
C ASN A 237 1.36 7.54 23.11
N LEU A 238 0.21 8.15 23.43
CA LEU A 238 0.09 9.59 23.66
C LEU A 238 0.72 10.04 24.98
N GLY A 239 1.14 9.10 25.83
CA GLY A 239 2.00 9.38 26.98
C GLY A 239 3.34 9.98 26.54
N ASP A 240 3.99 9.37 25.55
CA ASP A 240 5.26 9.85 24.99
C ASP A 240 5.08 11.16 24.22
N LEU A 241 3.91 11.40 23.62
CA LEU A 241 3.59 12.71 23.02
C LEU A 241 3.73 13.83 24.04
N LEU A 242 3.09 13.66 25.21
CA LEU A 242 3.10 14.70 26.25
C LEU A 242 4.50 14.83 26.88
N ALA A 243 5.19 13.72 27.14
CA ALA A 243 6.55 13.77 27.67
C ALA A 243 7.52 14.49 26.72
N ALA A 244 7.41 14.24 25.41
CA ALA A 244 8.19 14.91 24.40
C ALA A 244 7.83 16.39 24.28
N PHE A 245 6.55 16.74 24.36
CA PHE A 245 6.13 18.13 24.36
C PHE A 245 6.64 18.90 25.59
N GLU A 246 6.64 18.30 26.77
CA GLU A 246 7.23 18.91 27.97
C GLU A 246 8.75 19.12 27.81
N ALA A 247 9.46 18.16 27.20
CA ALA A 247 10.87 18.33 26.86
C ALA A 247 11.09 19.50 25.86
N VAL A 248 10.19 19.66 24.88
CA VAL A 248 10.19 20.80 23.95
C VAL A 248 9.95 22.12 24.68
N ARG A 249 8.97 22.19 25.58
CA ARG A 249 8.70 23.41 26.39
C ARG A 249 9.88 23.81 27.25
N GLY A 250 10.64 22.83 27.75
CA GLY A 250 11.84 23.08 28.55
C GLY A 250 12.95 23.82 27.80
N VAL A 251 13.07 23.61 26.48
CA VAL A 251 14.08 24.28 25.64
C VAL A 251 13.53 25.48 24.86
N THR A 252 12.23 25.47 24.56
CA THR A 252 11.56 26.56 23.84
C THR A 252 10.29 26.99 24.57
N PRO A 253 10.42 27.90 25.57
CA PRO A 253 9.28 28.47 26.28
C PRO A 253 8.28 29.11 25.31
N GLY A 254 6.98 28.86 25.53
CA GLY A 254 5.92 29.35 24.63
C GLY A 254 5.59 28.43 23.45
N ALA A 255 6.17 27.21 23.41
CA ALA A 255 5.72 26.18 22.48
C ALA A 255 4.27 25.79 22.71
N CYS A 256 3.51 25.62 21.62
CA CYS A 256 2.12 25.21 21.63
C CYS A 256 1.97 23.80 21.05
N LEU A 257 1.24 22.93 21.74
CA LEU A 257 0.86 21.62 21.25
C LEU A 257 -0.52 21.71 20.60
N VAL A 258 -0.61 21.32 19.33
CA VAL A 258 -1.87 21.21 18.58
C VAL A 258 -2.15 19.74 18.31
N LEU A 259 -3.31 19.26 18.76
CA LEU A 259 -3.80 17.90 18.51
C LEU A 259 -4.98 17.93 17.53
N VAL A 260 -4.78 17.33 16.37
CA VAL A 260 -5.82 17.15 15.35
C VAL A 260 -6.29 15.69 15.36
N GLY A 261 -7.58 15.51 15.66
CA GLY A 261 -8.21 14.22 15.79
C GLY A 261 -9.10 14.13 17.02
N ASP A 262 -9.69 12.96 17.22
CA ASP A 262 -10.53 12.66 18.37
C ASP A 262 -10.36 11.19 18.78
N GLY A 263 -10.87 10.83 19.94
CA GLY A 263 -10.82 9.47 20.45
C GLY A 263 -10.98 9.38 21.97
N PRO A 264 -11.03 8.15 22.50
CA PRO A 264 -11.31 7.89 23.92
C PRO A 264 -10.33 8.58 24.89
N GLU A 265 -9.09 8.84 24.48
CA GLU A 265 -8.08 9.47 25.33
C GLU A 265 -8.21 11.01 25.41
N ARG A 266 -9.09 11.64 24.63
CA ARG A 266 -9.19 13.10 24.53
C ARG A 266 -9.34 13.79 25.90
N ALA A 267 -10.31 13.34 26.70
CA ALA A 267 -10.59 13.95 28.01
C ALA A 267 -9.42 13.78 28.99
N SER A 268 -8.70 12.65 28.91
CA SER A 268 -7.51 12.39 29.72
C SER A 268 -6.37 13.35 29.34
N LEU A 269 -6.14 13.52 28.04
CA LEU A 269 -5.11 14.44 27.52
C LEU A 269 -5.40 15.89 27.87
N GLN A 270 -6.66 16.34 27.77
CA GLN A 270 -7.08 17.70 28.16
C GLN A 270 -6.80 17.99 29.63
N ARG A 271 -6.99 17.02 30.53
CA ARG A 271 -6.64 17.20 31.94
C ARG A 271 -5.14 17.27 32.18
N ARG A 272 -4.34 16.51 31.42
CA ARG A 272 -2.89 16.42 31.57
C ARG A 272 -2.13 17.58 30.92
N CYS A 273 -2.70 18.17 29.87
CA CYS A 273 -2.13 19.30 29.13
C CYS A 273 -3.25 20.29 28.76
N PRO A 274 -3.75 21.09 29.73
CA PRO A 274 -4.89 21.98 29.52
C PRO A 274 -4.58 23.12 28.53
N ASP A 275 -3.31 23.49 28.39
CA ASP A 275 -2.86 24.55 27.49
C ASP A 275 -2.73 24.08 26.02
N ALA A 276 -2.90 22.78 25.75
CA ALA A 276 -2.86 22.25 24.39
C ALA A 276 -4.14 22.57 23.61
N VAL A 277 -4.00 22.80 22.31
CA VAL A 277 -5.12 23.06 21.41
C VAL A 277 -5.68 21.75 20.86
N PHE A 278 -6.93 21.44 21.20
CA PHE A 278 -7.65 20.28 20.67
C PHE A 278 -8.52 20.69 19.50
N ALA A 279 -7.98 20.60 18.29
CA ALA A 279 -8.69 20.98 17.07
C ALA A 279 -9.87 20.04 16.77
N GLY A 280 -9.85 18.78 17.21
CA GLY A 280 -10.83 17.78 16.81
C GLY A 280 -10.56 17.26 15.39
N VAL A 281 -11.52 16.56 14.79
CA VAL A 281 -11.32 15.94 13.46
C VAL A 281 -11.29 17.00 12.36
N ARG A 282 -10.26 16.95 11.51
CA ARG A 282 -10.06 17.82 10.35
C ARG A 282 -9.89 17.00 9.08
N ARG A 283 -10.29 17.54 7.92
CA ARG A 283 -10.23 16.86 6.62
C ARG A 283 -9.90 17.84 5.50
N GLY A 284 -9.39 17.34 4.38
CA GLY A 284 -9.18 18.12 3.16
C GLY A 284 -8.27 19.32 3.39
N GLY A 285 -8.65 20.47 2.82
CA GLY A 285 -7.86 21.71 2.88
C GLY A 285 -7.61 22.22 4.31
N ASP A 286 -8.56 22.01 5.21
CA ASP A 286 -8.45 22.42 6.61
C ASP A 286 -7.38 21.60 7.34
N LEU A 287 -7.37 20.28 7.14
CA LEU A 287 -6.30 19.42 7.67
C LEU A 287 -4.93 19.80 7.10
N ALA A 288 -4.85 20.07 5.79
CA ALA A 288 -3.61 20.48 5.16
C ALA A 288 -3.09 21.82 5.69
N ALA A 289 -3.97 22.77 6.01
CA ALA A 289 -3.60 24.03 6.65
C ALA A 289 -3.06 23.82 8.07
N HIS A 290 -3.58 22.86 8.84
CA HIS A 290 -3.05 22.52 10.16
C HIS A 290 -1.61 21.99 10.06
N TYR A 291 -1.33 21.07 9.12
CA TYR A 291 0.03 20.62 8.87
C TYR A 291 0.95 21.78 8.45
N ALA A 292 0.57 22.58 7.46
CA ALA A 292 1.41 23.67 6.96
C ALA A 292 1.65 24.80 8.00
N SER A 293 0.78 24.92 9.00
CA SER A 293 0.86 25.94 10.04
C SER A 293 1.64 25.49 11.28
N ALA A 294 2.05 24.23 11.34
CA ALA A 294 2.93 23.70 12.37
C ALA A 294 4.41 23.92 12.04
N ASP A 295 5.28 23.63 13.00
CA ASP A 295 6.74 23.73 12.85
C ASP A 295 7.43 22.38 13.08
N LEU A 296 6.86 21.51 13.92
CA LEU A 296 7.32 20.14 14.18
C LEU A 296 6.15 19.15 14.16
N PHE A 297 6.38 17.93 13.71
CA PHE A 297 5.42 16.83 13.78
C PHE A 297 5.93 15.71 14.69
N LEU A 298 5.14 15.31 15.69
CA LEU A 298 5.48 14.18 16.56
C LEU A 298 4.55 13.00 16.26
N PHE A 299 5.15 11.85 15.95
CA PHE A 299 4.45 10.61 15.68
C PHE A 299 4.90 9.49 16.62
N PRO A 300 4.39 9.45 17.86
CA PRO A 300 4.84 8.51 18.89
C PRO A 300 4.22 7.12 18.79
N SER A 301 3.48 6.82 17.71
CA SER A 301 2.81 5.54 17.57
C SER A 301 3.83 4.40 17.46
N LEU A 302 3.60 3.31 18.20
CA LEU A 302 4.41 2.10 18.15
C LEU A 302 3.84 1.05 17.19
N THR A 303 2.59 1.22 16.74
CA THR A 303 1.90 0.25 15.89
C THR A 303 1.07 0.94 14.81
N GLU A 304 1.34 0.59 13.55
CA GLU A 304 0.63 1.11 12.39
C GLU A 304 0.64 0.11 11.23
N THR A 305 -0.36 0.17 10.36
CA THR A 305 -0.27 -0.53 9.05
C THR A 305 0.61 0.24 8.09
N PHE A 306 0.45 1.57 8.08
CA PHE A 306 1.29 2.47 7.29
C PHE A 306 1.44 3.79 8.02
N GLY A 307 0.35 4.45 8.41
CA GLY A 307 0.39 5.77 9.03
C GLY A 307 0.52 6.88 7.99
N ASN A 308 -0.56 7.13 7.22
CA ASN A 308 -0.62 8.17 6.17
C ASN A 308 -0.25 9.57 6.68
N VAL A 309 -0.38 9.83 7.99
CA VAL A 309 -0.03 11.11 8.61
C VAL A 309 1.46 11.45 8.49
N VAL A 310 2.34 10.44 8.38
CA VAL A 310 3.79 10.64 8.19
C VAL A 310 4.07 11.26 6.82
N PRO A 311 3.69 10.65 5.67
CA PRO A 311 3.91 11.29 4.38
C PRO A 311 3.12 12.59 4.19
N GLU A 312 1.97 12.77 4.85
CA GLU A 312 1.25 14.06 4.88
C GLU A 312 2.08 15.16 5.55
N ALA A 313 2.63 14.89 6.74
CA ALA A 313 3.51 15.83 7.45
C ALA A 313 4.79 16.14 6.64
N MET A 314 5.41 15.11 6.06
CA MET A 314 6.56 15.26 5.17
C MET A 314 6.21 16.12 3.95
N ALA A 315 5.07 15.87 3.29
CA ALA A 315 4.61 16.65 2.14
C ALA A 315 4.39 18.13 2.52
N SER A 316 3.82 18.40 3.70
CA SER A 316 3.68 19.75 4.26
C SER A 316 4.99 20.40 4.72
N GLY A 317 6.14 19.72 4.55
CA GLY A 317 7.47 20.29 4.82
C GLY A 317 7.84 20.34 6.29
N LEU A 318 7.24 19.49 7.13
CA LEU A 318 7.52 19.44 8.55
C LEU A 318 8.74 18.55 8.84
N ALA A 319 9.60 18.99 9.76
CA ALA A 319 10.50 18.06 10.44
C ALA A 319 9.68 17.19 11.39
N LEU A 320 10.06 15.92 11.52
CA LEU A 320 9.31 14.99 12.34
C LEU A 320 10.19 14.10 13.21
N VAL A 321 9.62 13.69 14.34
CA VAL A 321 10.15 12.62 15.19
C VAL A 321 9.15 11.48 15.20
N ALA A 322 9.63 10.28 14.91
CA ALA A 322 8.80 9.08 14.88
C ALA A 322 9.58 7.87 15.40
N TYR A 323 8.86 6.87 15.91
CA TYR A 323 9.45 5.57 16.13
C TYR A 323 9.71 4.83 14.81
N ASP A 324 10.64 3.88 14.83
CA ASP A 324 11.01 2.99 13.72
C ASP A 324 9.93 1.97 13.35
N CYS A 325 8.70 2.45 13.12
CA CYS A 325 7.56 1.64 12.73
C CYS A 325 6.94 2.11 11.40
N ALA A 326 6.30 1.18 10.68
CA ALA A 326 5.45 1.46 9.52
C ALA A 326 6.05 2.47 8.50
N ALA A 327 5.28 3.49 8.07
CA ALA A 327 5.75 4.48 7.09
C ALA A 327 6.94 5.29 7.60
N ALA A 328 7.08 5.50 8.91
CA ALA A 328 8.23 6.20 9.47
C ALA A 328 9.53 5.42 9.21
N ALA A 329 9.56 4.12 9.51
CA ALA A 329 10.69 3.25 9.19
C ALA A 329 10.98 3.15 7.69
N GLN A 330 9.95 3.26 6.84
CA GLN A 330 10.09 3.16 5.39
C GLN A 330 10.61 4.45 4.74
N LEU A 331 10.13 5.61 5.19
CA LEU A 331 10.27 6.88 4.47
C LEU A 331 11.30 7.82 5.10
N VAL A 332 11.54 7.67 6.41
CA VAL A 332 12.38 8.58 7.16
C VAL A 332 13.80 8.01 7.24
N ARG A 333 14.75 8.79 6.73
CA ARG A 333 16.18 8.59 6.91
C ARG A 333 16.62 9.47 8.08
N HIS A 334 17.05 8.80 9.15
CA HIS A 334 17.44 9.44 10.41
C HIS A 334 18.46 10.57 10.17
N ALA A 335 18.24 11.72 10.81
CA ALA A 335 19.01 12.95 10.71
C ALA A 335 19.06 13.62 9.31
N GLU A 336 18.60 12.94 8.26
CA GLU A 336 18.45 13.53 6.94
C GLU A 336 17.10 14.24 6.80
N ASN A 337 15.99 13.51 6.83
CA ASN A 337 14.66 14.03 6.51
C ASN A 337 13.65 13.86 7.66
N GLY A 338 14.14 13.45 8.83
CA GLY A 338 13.40 13.29 10.09
C GLY A 338 14.30 12.64 11.14
N LEU A 339 13.82 12.55 12.38
CA LEU A 339 14.50 11.80 13.43
C LEU A 339 13.71 10.51 13.72
N ILE A 340 14.34 9.37 13.42
CA ILE A 340 13.83 8.05 13.81
C ILE A 340 14.46 7.65 15.14
N VAL A 341 13.61 7.15 16.04
CA VAL A 341 13.98 6.61 17.34
C VAL A 341 13.54 5.14 17.40
N ARG A 342 14.29 4.29 18.10
CA ARG A 342 13.88 2.90 18.28
C ARG A 342 12.62 2.79 19.13
N SER A 343 11.72 1.92 18.73
CA SER A 343 10.46 1.66 19.45
C SER A 343 10.73 1.30 20.90
N GLY A 344 10.09 2.02 21.83
CA GLY A 344 10.26 1.83 23.27
C GLY A 344 11.35 2.70 23.92
N GLU A 345 12.15 3.44 23.16
CA GLU A 345 13.14 4.39 23.70
C GLU A 345 12.51 5.77 23.98
N SER A 346 11.54 5.86 24.90
CA SER A 346 10.79 7.09 25.19
C SER A 346 11.66 8.30 25.55
N ARG A 347 12.78 8.08 26.27
CA ARG A 347 13.76 9.14 26.56
C ARG A 347 14.44 9.67 25.30
N GLY A 348 14.78 8.77 24.36
CA GLY A 348 15.33 9.13 23.07
C GLY A 348 14.34 9.94 22.22
N PHE A 349 13.05 9.57 22.27
CA PHE A 349 11.98 10.29 21.58
C PHE A 349 11.84 11.73 22.10
N CYS A 350 11.85 11.92 23.42
CA CYS A 350 11.81 13.24 24.04
C CYS A 350 13.05 14.09 23.69
N ALA A 351 14.24 13.50 23.74
CA ALA A 351 15.48 14.18 23.40
C ALA A 351 15.52 14.61 21.93
N ALA A 352 15.05 13.76 21.01
CA ALA A 352 14.93 14.09 19.59
C ALA A 352 13.96 15.25 19.35
N ALA A 353 12.80 15.26 20.02
CA ALA A 353 11.83 16.36 19.91
C ALA A 353 12.42 17.68 20.41
N ALA A 354 13.04 17.69 21.58
CA ALA A 354 13.71 18.86 22.13
C ALA A 354 14.86 19.35 21.23
N CYS A 355 15.64 18.44 20.63
CA CYS A 355 16.71 18.78 19.70
C CYS A 355 16.20 19.55 18.48
N LEU A 356 15.11 19.10 17.85
CA LEU A 356 14.51 19.82 16.72
C LEU A 356 13.94 21.18 17.14
N ALA A 357 13.31 21.26 18.32
CA ALA A 357 12.75 22.50 18.83
C ALA A 357 13.81 23.55 19.18
N ALA A 358 14.97 23.12 19.67
CA ALA A 358 16.09 23.99 20.01
C ALA A 358 16.79 24.58 18.77
N ASN A 359 16.62 23.97 17.58
CA ASN A 359 17.24 24.45 16.33
C ASN A 359 16.23 24.57 15.18
N PRO A 360 15.36 25.61 15.17
CA PRO A 360 14.37 25.82 14.12
C PRO A 360 14.94 25.90 12.69
N PRO A 361 16.10 26.53 12.43
CA PRO A 361 16.71 26.50 11.10
C PRO A 361 17.03 25.07 10.62
N ALA A 362 17.60 24.23 11.49
CA ALA A 362 17.89 22.83 11.16
C ALA A 362 16.61 22.02 10.93
N ALA A 363 15.59 22.22 11.77
CA ALA A 363 14.28 21.60 11.57
C ALA A 363 13.67 21.99 10.22
N ARG A 364 13.66 23.29 9.85
CA ARG A 364 13.17 23.72 8.52
C ARG A 364 13.93 23.07 7.37
N ALA A 365 15.27 23.01 7.45
CA ALA A 365 16.08 22.36 6.42
C ALA A 365 15.78 20.85 6.30
N MET A 366 15.53 20.17 7.43
CA MET A 366 15.09 18.77 7.47
C MET A 366 13.70 18.59 6.84
N GLY A 367 12.76 19.49 7.13
CA GLY A 367 11.42 19.50 6.55
C GLY A 367 11.42 19.67 5.02
N VAL A 368 12.33 20.48 4.47
CA VAL A 368 12.52 20.58 3.00
C VAL A 368 12.94 19.24 2.39
N ARG A 369 13.85 18.50 3.03
CA ARG A 369 14.28 17.17 2.59
C ARG A 369 13.18 16.11 2.77
N ALA A 370 12.37 16.25 3.83
CA ALA A 370 11.17 15.45 4.05
C ALA A 370 10.18 15.61 2.89
N ARG A 371 9.90 16.85 2.49
CA ARG A 371 9.03 17.17 1.35
C ARG A 371 9.56 16.63 0.04
N ALA A 372 10.87 16.74 -0.21
CA ALA A 372 11.49 16.14 -1.40
C ALA A 372 11.30 14.62 -1.45
N THR A 373 11.23 13.96 -0.29
CA THR A 373 10.94 12.53 -0.19
C THR A 373 9.47 12.22 -0.45
N ALA A 374 8.55 12.97 0.18
CA ALA A 374 7.11 12.78 0.01
C ALA A 374 6.62 13.06 -1.42
N ARG A 375 7.28 13.98 -2.14
CA ARG A 375 6.98 14.26 -3.55
C ARG A 375 7.10 13.05 -4.47
N ARG A 376 7.95 12.07 -4.13
CA ARG A 376 8.09 10.81 -4.88
C ARG A 376 6.97 9.80 -4.59
N LEU A 377 6.06 10.14 -3.68
CA LEU A 377 4.92 9.33 -3.27
C LEU A 377 3.60 9.94 -3.75
N ASP A 378 3.63 10.78 -4.80
CA ASP A 378 2.39 11.26 -5.40
C ASP A 378 1.55 10.11 -5.98
N TRP A 379 0.26 10.36 -6.17
CA TRP A 379 -0.66 9.33 -6.66
C TRP A 379 -0.33 8.84 -8.06
N GLU A 380 0.29 9.66 -8.91
CA GLU A 380 0.70 9.25 -10.24
C GLU A 380 1.78 8.16 -10.16
N SER A 381 2.81 8.39 -9.36
CA SER A 381 3.91 7.45 -9.11
C SER A 381 3.42 6.14 -8.50
N ILE A 382 2.50 6.21 -7.53
CA ILE A 382 1.92 5.01 -6.91
C ILE A 382 1.09 4.21 -7.90
N VAL A 383 0.27 4.88 -8.72
CA VAL A 383 -0.55 4.19 -9.72
C VAL A 383 0.33 3.56 -10.80
N GLN A 384 1.43 4.21 -11.20
CA GLN A 384 2.41 3.62 -12.11
C GLN A 384 3.08 2.37 -11.53
N ALA A 385 3.40 2.38 -10.23
CA ALA A 385 3.93 1.19 -9.55
C ALA A 385 2.90 0.03 -9.55
N ILE A 386 1.63 0.32 -9.29
CA ILE A 386 0.54 -0.66 -9.36
C ILE A 386 0.38 -1.19 -10.80
N GLU A 387 0.39 -0.31 -11.81
CA GLU A 387 0.33 -0.68 -13.23
C GLU A 387 1.47 -1.63 -13.61
N THR A 388 2.69 -1.37 -13.11
CA THR A 388 3.84 -2.25 -13.33
C THR A 388 3.56 -3.67 -12.81
N GLU A 389 2.96 -3.80 -11.63
CA GLU A 389 2.59 -5.11 -11.08
C GLU A 389 1.48 -5.81 -11.89
N TYR A 390 0.55 -5.05 -12.49
CA TYR A 390 -0.42 -5.62 -13.43
C TYR A 390 0.24 -6.21 -14.65
N LEU A 391 1.16 -5.47 -15.28
CA LEU A 391 1.87 -5.91 -16.48
C LEU A 391 2.73 -7.15 -16.19
N VAL A 392 3.43 -7.18 -15.04
CA VAL A 392 4.20 -8.35 -14.60
C VAL A 392 3.29 -9.57 -14.37
N ALA A 393 2.12 -9.39 -13.75
CA ALA A 393 1.17 -10.47 -13.53
C ALA A 393 0.62 -11.04 -14.85
N MET A 394 0.29 -10.16 -15.80
CA MET A 394 -0.18 -10.55 -17.14
C MET A 394 0.89 -11.30 -17.92
N ALA A 395 2.15 -10.81 -17.92
CA ALA A 395 3.26 -11.46 -18.61
C ALA A 395 3.52 -12.88 -18.08
N LYS A 396 3.45 -13.07 -16.76
CA LYS A 396 3.56 -14.41 -16.13
C LYS A 396 2.40 -15.32 -16.53
N GLY A 397 1.17 -14.80 -16.63
CA GLY A 397 0.01 -15.54 -17.11
C GLY A 397 0.24 -16.06 -18.53
N MET A 398 0.63 -15.17 -19.45
CA MET A 398 0.90 -15.52 -20.86
C MET A 398 2.02 -16.56 -21.00
N ALA A 399 3.07 -16.47 -20.18
CA ALA A 399 4.17 -17.44 -20.20
C ALA A 399 3.70 -18.84 -19.78
N ARG A 400 2.81 -18.93 -18.78
CA ARG A 400 2.23 -20.20 -18.32
C ARG A 400 1.34 -20.83 -19.39
N ASP A 401 0.52 -20.01 -20.06
CA ASP A 401 -0.37 -20.46 -21.14
C ASP A 401 0.44 -20.99 -22.34
N ARG A 402 1.50 -20.26 -22.75
CA ARG A 402 2.42 -20.71 -23.82
C ARG A 402 3.15 -22.00 -23.45
N ALA A 403 3.62 -22.14 -22.21
CA ALA A 403 4.28 -23.36 -21.76
C ALA A 403 3.32 -24.56 -21.77
N ALA A 404 2.06 -24.35 -21.36
CA ALA A 404 1.02 -25.37 -21.41
C ALA A 404 0.68 -25.76 -22.85
N GLU A 405 0.57 -24.79 -23.77
CA GLU A 405 0.33 -25.05 -25.20
C GLU A 405 1.49 -25.81 -25.85
N LEU A 406 2.74 -25.42 -25.56
CA LEU A 406 3.93 -26.13 -26.04
C LEU A 406 4.02 -27.56 -25.49
N TRP A 407 3.66 -27.76 -24.22
CA TRP A 407 3.60 -29.09 -23.62
C TRP A 407 2.51 -29.97 -24.26
N LEU A 408 1.32 -29.41 -24.53
CA LEU A 408 0.26 -30.11 -25.25
C LEU A 408 0.70 -30.48 -26.68
N ARG A 409 1.31 -29.54 -27.41
CA ARG A 409 1.84 -29.78 -28.78
C ARG A 409 2.92 -30.87 -28.81
N ARG A 410 3.80 -30.93 -27.80
CA ARG A 410 4.81 -32.01 -27.69
C ARG A 410 4.20 -33.39 -27.43
N ARG A 411 2.99 -33.46 -26.85
CA ARG A 411 2.26 -34.71 -26.63
C ARG A 411 1.40 -35.13 -27.83
N THR A 412 1.00 -34.19 -28.69
CA THR A 412 0.15 -34.46 -29.86
C THR A 412 0.94 -34.64 -31.15
N LEU A 413 2.26 -34.45 -31.15
CA LEU A 413 3.12 -34.89 -32.26
C LEU A 413 3.19 -36.43 -32.24
N PRO A 414 2.80 -37.13 -33.31
CA PRO A 414 3.05 -38.56 -33.44
C PRO A 414 4.55 -38.82 -33.35
N SER A 415 4.97 -39.91 -32.71
CA SER A 415 6.35 -40.39 -32.76
C SER A 415 6.73 -40.76 -34.18
N ALA A 416 7.14 -39.78 -34.98
CA ALA A 416 7.92 -40.03 -36.18
C ALA A 416 9.34 -40.33 -35.72
N ASP A 417 9.58 -41.59 -35.35
CA ASP A 417 10.86 -42.31 -35.47
C ASP A 417 10.75 -43.65 -34.74
N CYS A 418 10.14 -44.62 -35.42
CA CYS A 418 10.34 -46.04 -35.13
C CYS A 418 10.29 -46.82 -36.45
N HIS A 419 11.22 -46.52 -37.37
CA HIS A 419 11.60 -47.42 -38.45
C HIS A 419 12.92 -46.96 -39.06
N GLN A 420 14.04 -47.32 -38.44
CA GLN A 420 15.31 -47.63 -39.11
C GLN A 420 16.35 -48.07 -38.08
N THR A 421 16.38 -49.37 -37.78
CA THR A 421 17.61 -50.15 -37.50
C THR A 421 17.20 -51.61 -37.30
N ALA A 422 16.88 -52.29 -38.40
CA ALA A 422 16.78 -53.74 -38.47
C ALA A 422 17.64 -54.22 -39.64
N THR A 423 18.96 -54.05 -39.52
CA THR A 423 19.97 -54.77 -40.32
C THR A 423 21.36 -54.47 -39.78
N ARG A 424 21.82 -55.33 -38.86
CA ARG A 424 23.21 -55.80 -38.65
C ARG A 424 23.42 -56.14 -37.18
N ARG A 425 23.45 -57.45 -36.88
CA ARG A 425 24.53 -58.14 -36.17
C ARG A 425 24.05 -59.52 -35.75
N THR A 426 24.20 -60.48 -36.66
CA THR A 426 24.54 -61.86 -36.32
C THR A 426 26.06 -61.94 -36.16
N GLN A 427 26.51 -62.73 -35.17
CA GLN A 427 27.89 -63.13 -34.87
C GLN A 427 28.73 -61.97 -34.27
N THR A 428 29.28 -62.09 -33.05
CA THR A 428 30.17 -63.15 -32.56
C THR A 428 30.06 -63.33 -31.05
N GLN A 429 30.14 -64.59 -30.63
CA GLN A 429 30.19 -65.12 -29.26
C GLN A 429 31.59 -65.03 -28.64
N ALA A 430 31.62 -65.14 -27.32
CA ALA A 430 32.67 -65.69 -26.44
C ALA A 430 33.78 -64.75 -25.92
N GLY A 431 33.98 -64.77 -24.59
CA GLY A 431 35.21 -64.33 -23.94
C GLY A 431 35.07 -63.81 -22.52
N THR A 432 34.82 -64.70 -21.56
CA THR A 432 34.83 -64.51 -20.10
C THR A 432 36.25 -64.35 -19.55
N VAL A 433 36.55 -63.36 -18.68
CA VAL A 433 37.60 -63.37 -17.61
C VAL A 433 37.21 -62.30 -16.54
N ILE A 434 36.75 -62.66 -15.33
CA ILE A 434 37.43 -62.67 -13.99
C ILE A 434 38.00 -61.28 -13.60
N ASP A 435 37.35 -60.50 -12.72
CA ASP A 435 37.49 -60.40 -11.25
C ASP A 435 38.89 -59.97 -10.77
N GLU A 436 38.99 -58.82 -10.09
CA GLU A 436 39.85 -58.56 -8.91
C GLU A 436 39.88 -57.07 -8.48
N THR A 437 39.56 -56.87 -7.19
CA THR A 437 40.13 -55.94 -6.17
C THR A 437 40.24 -54.44 -6.46
N GLU A 438 39.59 -53.56 -5.69
CA GLU A 438 39.94 -53.07 -4.33
C GLU A 438 41.13 -52.07 -4.30
N GLU A 439 40.92 -51.00 -3.52
CA GLU A 439 41.92 -50.15 -2.86
C GLU A 439 42.36 -48.79 -3.47
N SER A 440 41.70 -47.74 -2.97
CA SER A 440 42.26 -46.59 -2.23
C SER A 440 43.67 -46.02 -2.54
N ALA A 441 43.74 -44.75 -2.98
CA ALA A 441 44.76 -43.74 -2.61
C ALA A 441 44.31 -42.38 -3.16
N GLN A 442 43.79 -41.43 -2.37
CA GLN A 442 44.51 -40.38 -1.64
C GLN A 442 45.65 -39.64 -2.38
N LEU A 443 45.44 -38.32 -2.48
CA LEU A 443 46.38 -37.19 -2.56
C LEU A 443 46.76 -36.63 -3.94
N GLY A 444 46.45 -35.34 -4.09
CA GLY A 444 46.76 -34.43 -5.19
C GLY A 444 45.95 -33.14 -5.03
#